data_AF-A0A1D6I8X5-F1
#
_entry.id   AF-A0A1D6I8X5-F1
#
_cell.length_a   1.000
_cell.length_b   1.000
_cell.length_c   1.000
_cell.angle_alpha   90.00
_cell.angle_beta   90.00
_cell.angle_gamma   90.00
#
_symmetry.space_group_name_H-M   'P 1'
#
loop_
_entity.id
_entity.type
_entity.pdbx_description
1 polymer ?
#
loop_
_entity_poly.entity_id
_entity_poly.type
_entity_poly.pdbx_seq_one_letter_code
_entity_poly.pdbx_strand_id
1 'polypeptide(L)'
;MSEAQRLVQQELELEEWGTEAQVKLGSRLIELLLDSAFVQPPADQTPDSSPDIRPAFKHVLRQPIIENGLGMLIYPTSLCWYLRRNEKGIYDKGGHLFLPSYIMRTHGVKDQKDAINSVPRKQLQKVFEIPLPERLESEDPDEMQKWKWSLKKAKKTNRELHAERCDTELKLSVARKVREEDRFYYPHNLDFRGCAYLMHPHLSHLGSDLCRGVLEYAEGRPLGKYGLCWLKIHLANKYGGGIE
;
A
#
# COMPACT_ATOMS: atom_id res chain seq x y z
N MET A 1 1.54 31.27 -17.21
CA MET A 1 0.82 30.00 -17.03
C MET A 1 1.45 28.99 -17.98
N SER A 2 2.04 27.90 -17.47
CA SER A 2 2.55 26.83 -18.33
C SER A 2 1.40 26.05 -18.96
N GLU A 3 1.63 25.39 -20.09
CA GLU A 3 0.62 24.60 -20.82
C GLU A 3 -0.05 23.54 -19.93
N ALA A 4 0.74 22.90 -19.06
CA ALA A 4 0.25 21.98 -18.03
C ALA A 4 -0.74 22.63 -17.05
N GLN A 5 -0.53 23.89 -16.66
CA GLN A 5 -1.46 24.61 -15.77
C GLN A 5 -2.80 24.91 -16.43
N ARG A 6 -2.83 25.09 -17.77
CA ARG A 6 -4.08 25.29 -18.52
C ARG A 6 -4.88 24.00 -18.63
N LEU A 7 -4.22 22.88 -18.92
CA LEU A 7 -4.89 21.58 -19.02
C LEU A 7 -5.50 21.15 -17.68
N VAL A 8 -4.76 21.31 -16.57
CA VAL A 8 -5.27 20.98 -15.23
C VAL A 8 -6.43 21.88 -14.81
N GLN A 9 -6.40 23.17 -15.17
CA GLN A 9 -7.51 24.08 -14.89
C GLN A 9 -8.78 23.66 -15.65
N GLN A 10 -8.62 23.20 -16.90
CA GLN A 10 -9.71 22.69 -17.72
C GLN A 10 -10.28 21.36 -17.20
N GLU A 11 -9.44 20.51 -16.60
CA GLU A 11 -9.83 19.26 -15.94
C GLU A 11 -10.55 19.48 -14.60
N LEU A 12 -10.12 20.48 -13.81
CA LEU A 12 -10.76 20.85 -12.53
C LEU A 12 -12.17 21.43 -12.71
N GLU A 13 -12.52 21.86 -13.92
CA GLU A 13 -13.84 22.38 -14.29
C GLU A 13 -14.78 21.28 -14.83
N LEU A 14 -14.30 20.04 -14.98
CA LEU A 14 -15.14 18.90 -15.34
C LEU A 14 -15.92 18.42 -14.12
N GLU A 15 -17.24 18.28 -14.27
CA GLU A 15 -18.08 17.67 -13.23
C GLU A 15 -17.61 16.24 -12.92
N GLU A 16 -17.51 15.91 -11.63
CA GLU A 16 -17.18 14.56 -11.20
C GLU A 16 -18.19 13.56 -11.79
N TRP A 17 -17.69 12.49 -12.40
CA TRP A 17 -18.55 11.46 -12.95
C TRP A 17 -19.38 10.80 -11.85
N GLY A 18 -20.68 10.64 -12.10
CA GLY A 18 -21.56 9.87 -11.22
C GLY A 18 -21.09 8.41 -11.06
N THR A 19 -21.40 7.80 -9.91
CA THR A 19 -20.98 6.43 -9.55
C THR A 19 -21.32 5.39 -10.62
N GLU A 20 -22.48 5.50 -11.25
CA GLU A 20 -22.90 4.57 -12.31
C GLU A 20 -21.97 4.62 -13.53
N ALA A 21 -21.56 5.82 -13.95
CA ALA A 21 -20.63 6.00 -15.06
C ALA A 21 -19.24 5.46 -14.72
N GLN A 22 -18.76 5.72 -13.50
CA GLN A 22 -17.48 5.19 -13.01
C GLN A 22 -17.47 3.65 -12.98
N VAL A 23 -18.55 3.03 -12.49
CA VAL A 23 -18.68 1.56 -12.44
C VAL A 23 -18.73 0.95 -13.84
N LYS A 24 -19.55 1.51 -14.75
CA LYS A 24 -19.66 1.03 -16.13
C LYS A 24 -18.35 1.14 -16.90
N LEU A 25 -17.65 2.27 -16.76
CA LEU A 25 -16.35 2.44 -17.40
C LEU A 25 -15.31 1.50 -16.78
N GLY A 26 -15.26 1.44 -15.44
CA GLY A 26 -14.34 0.57 -14.71
C GLY A 26 -14.52 -0.91 -15.07
N SER A 27 -15.76 -1.39 -15.14
CA SER A 27 -16.05 -2.77 -15.54
C SER A 27 -15.60 -3.03 -16.97
N ARG A 28 -15.85 -2.10 -17.90
CA ARG A 28 -15.46 -2.28 -19.29
C ARG A 28 -13.94 -2.29 -19.47
N LEU A 29 -13.23 -1.41 -18.75
CA LEU A 29 -11.76 -1.39 -18.77
C LEU A 29 -11.17 -2.67 -18.19
N ILE A 30 -11.77 -3.21 -17.13
CA ILE A 30 -11.37 -4.49 -16.54
C ILE A 30 -11.60 -5.64 -17.53
N GLU A 31 -12.76 -5.69 -18.20
CA GLU A 31 -13.03 -6.70 -19.24
C GLU A 31 -11.97 -6.67 -20.34
N LEU A 32 -11.66 -5.47 -20.86
CA LEU A 32 -10.61 -5.32 -21.87
C LEU A 32 -9.24 -5.78 -21.37
N LEU A 33 -8.93 -5.55 -20.09
CA LEU A 33 -7.70 -6.05 -19.47
C LEU A 33 -7.70 -7.58 -19.33
N LEU A 34 -8.83 -8.19 -18.96
CA LEU A 34 -8.97 -9.65 -18.89
C LEU A 34 -8.75 -10.31 -20.25
N ASP A 35 -9.26 -9.68 -21.31
CA ASP A 35 -9.18 -10.20 -22.68
C ASP A 35 -7.80 -10.03 -23.32
N SER A 36 -7.01 -9.04 -22.85
CA SER A 36 -5.73 -8.68 -23.47
C SER A 36 -4.49 -9.11 -22.66
N ALA A 37 -4.61 -9.33 -21.35
CA ALA A 37 -3.47 -9.66 -20.51
C ALA A 37 -3.22 -11.16 -20.46
N PHE A 38 -2.10 -11.61 -21.02
CA PHE A 38 -1.62 -12.99 -20.97
C PHE A 38 -0.26 -13.08 -20.27
N VAL A 39 -0.04 -14.17 -19.54
CA VAL A 39 1.23 -14.48 -18.87
C VAL A 39 1.69 -15.86 -19.32
N GLN A 40 2.99 -15.94 -19.62
CA GLN A 40 3.68 -17.22 -19.77
C GLN A 40 4.26 -17.61 -18.40
N PRO A 41 3.85 -18.75 -17.81
CA PRO A 41 4.54 -19.31 -16.66
C PRO A 41 6.01 -19.60 -17.04
N PRO A 42 6.98 -19.45 -16.11
CA PRO A 42 8.33 -19.91 -16.35
C PRO A 42 8.27 -21.40 -16.59
N ALA A 43 8.83 -21.76 -17.74
CA ALA A 43 8.95 -23.10 -18.22
C ALA A 43 9.88 -23.90 -17.28
N ASP A 44 9.36 -24.93 -16.63
CA ASP A 44 10.14 -26.16 -16.37
C ASP A 44 10.31 -26.96 -17.68
N GLN A 45 10.32 -26.27 -18.83
CA GLN A 45 10.10 -26.87 -20.13
C GLN A 45 11.41 -27.13 -20.85
N THR A 46 11.52 -28.36 -21.34
CA THR A 46 12.46 -28.75 -22.38
C THR A 46 12.28 -27.89 -23.64
N PRO A 47 13.32 -27.67 -24.46
CA PRO A 47 13.29 -26.76 -25.62
C PRO A 47 12.19 -26.99 -26.67
N ASP A 48 11.48 -28.11 -26.60
CA ASP A 48 10.55 -28.61 -27.62
C ASP A 48 9.06 -28.47 -27.26
N SER A 49 8.72 -27.81 -26.14
CA SER A 49 7.30 -27.64 -25.76
C SER A 49 6.71 -26.33 -26.26
N SER A 50 5.50 -26.40 -26.81
CA SER A 50 4.70 -25.23 -27.21
C SER A 50 4.49 -24.23 -26.05
N PRO A 51 4.55 -22.91 -26.32
CA PRO A 51 4.39 -21.90 -25.27
C PRO A 51 2.98 -21.97 -24.64
N ASP A 52 2.94 -22.18 -23.32
CA ASP A 52 1.71 -22.25 -22.51
C ASP A 52 1.27 -20.84 -22.09
N ILE A 53 0.71 -20.10 -23.03
CA ILE A 53 0.19 -18.74 -22.81
C ILE A 53 -1.18 -18.84 -22.12
N ARG A 54 -1.28 -18.30 -20.89
CA ARG A 54 -2.52 -18.31 -20.10
C ARG A 54 -2.99 -16.90 -19.79
N PRO A 55 -4.30 -16.66 -19.63
CA PRO A 55 -4.78 -15.34 -19.21
C PRO A 55 -4.20 -14.98 -17.84
N ALA A 56 -3.73 -13.74 -17.71
CA ALA A 56 -3.11 -13.22 -16.49
C ALA A 56 -4.12 -13.11 -15.34
N PHE A 57 -5.37 -12.84 -15.70
CA PHE A 57 -6.47 -12.59 -14.78
C PHE A 57 -7.67 -13.45 -15.16
N LYS A 58 -8.47 -13.85 -14.17
CA LYS A 58 -9.71 -14.59 -14.40
C LYS A 58 -10.78 -14.10 -13.43
N HIS A 59 -11.97 -13.84 -13.95
CA HIS A 59 -13.13 -13.58 -13.09
C HIS A 59 -13.54 -14.87 -12.37
N VAL A 60 -13.53 -14.86 -11.04
CA VAL A 60 -13.93 -16.01 -10.22
C VAL A 60 -14.93 -15.55 -9.18
N LEU A 61 -16.13 -16.11 -9.23
CA LEU A 61 -17.12 -15.93 -8.18
C LEU A 61 -16.72 -16.78 -6.96
N ARG A 62 -16.35 -16.13 -5.86
CA ARG A 62 -16.21 -16.78 -4.56
C ARG A 62 -17.45 -16.48 -3.73
N GLN A 63 -18.17 -17.51 -3.31
CA GLN A 63 -19.20 -17.37 -2.29
C GLN A 63 -18.50 -17.13 -0.93
N PRO A 64 -18.63 -15.95 -0.32
CA PRO A 64 -18.15 -15.74 1.04
C PRO A 64 -19.09 -16.46 2.02
N ILE A 65 -18.59 -16.77 3.22
CA ILE A 65 -19.39 -17.32 4.34
C ILE A 65 -20.36 -16.26 4.92
N ILE A 66 -20.33 -15.03 4.38
CA ILE A 66 -21.29 -13.97 4.65
C ILE A 66 -21.85 -13.57 3.27
N GLU A 67 -23.18 -13.62 3.13
CA GLU A 67 -23.91 -13.24 1.92
C GLU A 67 -23.45 -11.85 1.47
N ASN A 68 -22.71 -11.79 0.35
CA ASN A 68 -22.51 -10.70 -0.59
C ASN A 68 -21.14 -10.87 -1.26
N GLY A 69 -21.14 -11.40 -2.48
CA GLY A 69 -19.93 -11.55 -3.29
C GLY A 69 -19.32 -10.20 -3.63
N LEU A 70 -18.02 -10.05 -3.41
CA LEU A 70 -17.23 -8.88 -3.78
C LEU A 70 -16.17 -9.28 -4.80
N GLY A 71 -16.15 -8.63 -5.96
CA GLY A 71 -15.06 -8.66 -6.93
C GLY A 71 -14.02 -7.57 -6.61
N MET A 72 -12.74 -7.80 -6.90
CA MET A 72 -11.64 -6.92 -6.46
C MET A 72 -10.56 -6.76 -7.54
N LEU A 73 -10.26 -5.51 -7.93
CA LEU A 73 -9.12 -5.07 -8.75
C LEU A 73 -8.84 -3.57 -8.46
N ILE A 74 -7.61 -3.18 -8.08
CA ILE A 74 -7.21 -1.75 -7.86
C ILE A 74 -5.72 -1.51 -8.21
N TYR A 75 -5.42 -0.29 -8.70
CA TYR A 75 -4.13 0.25 -9.20
C TYR A 75 -3.31 1.05 -8.15
N PRO A 76 -1.98 1.20 -8.33
CA PRO A 76 -1.12 2.00 -7.44
C PRO A 76 -1.08 3.50 -7.80
N THR A 77 -0.99 4.36 -6.79
CA THR A 77 -0.82 5.83 -6.92
C THR A 77 0.66 6.26 -6.87
N SER A 78 0.99 7.28 -7.67
CA SER A 78 2.33 7.81 -7.90
C SER A 78 2.79 8.83 -6.83
N LEU A 79 4.11 8.94 -6.67
CA LEU A 79 4.78 9.97 -5.86
C LEU A 79 4.69 11.33 -6.56
N CYS A 80 4.36 12.39 -5.82
CA CYS A 80 4.39 13.76 -6.31
C CYS A 80 5.41 14.60 -5.50
N TRP A 81 6.22 15.38 -6.20
CA TRP A 81 7.34 16.17 -5.68
C TRP A 81 7.05 17.68 -5.73
N TYR A 82 7.57 18.41 -4.75
CA TYR A 82 7.66 19.88 -4.56
C TYR A 82 6.40 20.70 -4.13
N LEU A 83 6.56 21.32 -2.95
CA LEU A 83 6.09 22.62 -2.41
C LEU A 83 4.61 23.06 -2.31
N ARG A 84 4.32 23.47 -1.06
CA ARG A 84 3.38 24.45 -0.49
C ARG A 84 2.75 25.45 -1.48
N ARG A 85 1.44 25.31 -1.72
CA ARG A 85 0.57 26.43 -2.10
C ARG A 85 0.05 27.12 -0.83
N ASN A 86 0.52 28.34 -0.58
CA ASN A 86 -0.16 29.28 0.30
C ASN A 86 -1.13 30.08 -0.55
N GLU A 87 -2.41 29.72 -0.64
CA GLU A 87 -3.46 30.68 -0.99
C GLU A 87 -4.68 30.44 -0.11
N LYS A 88 -5.11 31.53 0.54
CA LYS A 88 -6.23 31.58 1.45
C LYS A 88 -7.51 31.26 0.71
N GLY A 89 -8.22 30.24 1.17
CA GLY A 89 -9.60 29.95 0.79
C GLY A 89 -9.71 28.97 -0.37
N ILE A 90 -10.13 27.74 -0.05
CA ILE A 90 -10.89 26.75 -0.82
C ILE A 90 -10.48 25.37 -0.28
N TYR A 91 -11.41 24.64 0.32
CA TYR A 91 -11.19 23.34 1.00
C TYR A 91 -10.78 22.20 0.04
N ASP A 92 -10.75 22.51 -1.26
CA ASP A 92 -10.65 21.57 -2.39
C ASP A 92 -9.32 21.74 -3.14
N LYS A 93 -8.44 22.65 -2.67
CA LYS A 93 -7.15 22.97 -3.28
C LYS A 93 -6.05 23.02 -2.23
N GLY A 94 -5.25 21.96 -2.13
CA GLY A 94 -4.07 21.91 -1.24
C GLY A 94 -3.33 20.58 -1.35
N GLY A 95 -2.12 20.47 -0.79
CA GLY A 95 -1.35 19.22 -0.78
C GLY A 95 -0.46 19.04 -2.02
N HIS A 96 -0.97 18.39 -3.07
CA HIS A 96 -0.24 18.17 -4.32
C HIS A 96 -0.33 19.37 -5.29
N LEU A 97 0.63 19.48 -6.21
CA LEU A 97 0.66 20.57 -7.21
C LEU A 97 -0.40 20.41 -8.31
N PHE A 98 -0.51 19.18 -8.83
CA PHE A 98 -1.33 18.86 -10.00
C PHE A 98 -2.47 17.89 -9.68
N LEU A 99 -2.30 17.05 -8.67
CA LEU A 99 -3.36 16.14 -8.23
C LEU A 99 -4.35 16.91 -7.35
N PRO A 100 -5.66 16.80 -7.60
CA PRO A 100 -6.65 17.32 -6.67
C PRO A 100 -6.48 16.59 -5.34
N SER A 101 -6.40 17.35 -4.25
CA SER A 101 -6.43 16.80 -2.91
C SER A 101 -7.30 17.67 -2.00
N TYR A 102 -8.21 16.99 -1.32
CA TYR A 102 -9.15 17.58 -0.39
C TYR A 102 -8.51 17.70 0.99
N ILE A 103 -8.77 18.81 1.67
CA ILE A 103 -8.31 19.01 3.05
C ILE A 103 -8.90 17.94 3.96
N MET A 104 -10.14 17.49 3.72
CA MET A 104 -10.81 16.53 4.58
C MET A 104 -10.81 15.11 3.99
N ARG A 105 -10.36 14.13 4.78
CA ARG A 105 -10.41 12.70 4.45
C ARG A 105 -11.75 12.12 4.90
N THR A 106 -12.68 11.98 3.97
CA THR A 106 -14.00 11.36 4.21
C THR A 106 -14.05 9.86 3.85
N HIS A 107 -13.07 9.35 3.11
CA HIS A 107 -13.02 7.94 2.68
C HIS A 107 -11.75 7.19 3.12
N GLY A 108 -11.96 5.93 3.51
CA GLY A 108 -11.07 5.14 4.36
C GLY A 108 -10.02 4.28 3.64
N VAL A 109 -8.99 3.93 4.41
CA VAL A 109 -7.77 3.19 4.06
C VAL A 109 -8.04 1.69 3.90
N LYS A 110 -8.79 1.27 2.86
CA LYS A 110 -8.89 -0.15 2.47
C LYS A 110 -7.94 -0.49 1.31
N ASP A 111 -7.75 0.44 0.39
CA ASP A 111 -7.10 0.22 -0.91
C ASP A 111 -5.61 -0.16 -0.81
N GLN A 112 -4.94 0.27 0.26
CA GLN A 112 -3.51 0.05 0.43
C GLN A 112 -3.15 -1.38 0.88
N LYS A 113 -4.06 -2.05 1.60
CA LYS A 113 -3.86 -3.42 2.08
C LYS A 113 -3.88 -4.42 0.92
N ASP A 114 -4.59 -4.09 -0.16
CA ASP A 114 -4.81 -4.98 -1.30
C ASP A 114 -3.78 -4.80 -2.43
N ALA A 115 -3.18 -3.61 -2.58
CA ALA A 115 -2.05 -3.38 -3.50
C ALA A 115 -0.80 -4.19 -3.11
N ILE A 116 -0.62 -4.44 -1.81
CA ILE A 116 0.41 -5.35 -1.28
C ILE A 116 0.10 -6.82 -1.63
N ASN A 117 -1.18 -7.19 -1.67
CA ASN A 117 -1.62 -8.55 -1.97
C ASN A 117 -1.51 -8.92 -3.47
N SER A 118 -1.39 -7.94 -4.37
CA SER A 118 -1.34 -8.14 -5.83
C SER A 118 0.08 -8.25 -6.41
N VAL A 119 1.13 -8.09 -5.60
CA VAL A 119 2.52 -8.19 -6.03
C VAL A 119 2.85 -9.61 -6.54
N PRO A 120 3.48 -9.77 -7.72
CA PRO A 120 3.81 -11.08 -8.28
C PRO A 120 4.69 -11.91 -7.33
N ARG A 121 4.23 -13.11 -6.97
CA ARG A 121 4.91 -14.05 -6.04
C ARG A 121 6.35 -14.45 -6.43
N LYS A 122 6.75 -14.21 -7.69
CA LYS A 122 8.09 -14.55 -8.20
C LYS A 122 9.14 -13.47 -7.94
N GLN A 123 8.74 -12.22 -7.71
CA GLN A 123 9.69 -11.13 -7.38
C GLN A 123 10.13 -11.14 -5.92
N LEU A 124 9.49 -11.95 -5.07
CA LEU A 124 9.72 -11.99 -3.64
C LEU A 124 10.40 -13.32 -3.30
N GLN A 125 11.71 -13.28 -3.04
CA GLN A 125 12.43 -14.44 -2.53
C GLN A 125 11.74 -14.96 -1.24
N LYS A 126 11.63 -16.28 -1.10
CA LYS A 126 11.02 -16.92 0.07
C LYS A 126 11.93 -16.77 1.29
N VAL A 127 11.82 -15.65 1.97
CA VAL A 127 12.55 -15.39 3.22
C VAL A 127 11.78 -16.07 4.37
N PHE A 128 11.86 -17.39 4.53
CA PHE A 128 11.15 -18.17 5.57
C PHE A 128 9.61 -18.25 5.40
N GLU A 129 9.10 -19.47 5.24
CA GLU A 129 7.68 -19.82 5.30
C GLU A 129 7.52 -20.87 6.41
N ILE A 130 6.46 -20.77 7.22
CA ILE A 130 6.15 -21.81 8.19
C ILE A 130 5.79 -23.08 7.41
N PRO A 131 6.41 -24.23 7.72
CA PRO A 131 6.12 -25.48 7.04
C PRO A 131 4.65 -25.83 7.22
N LEU A 132 4.02 -26.30 6.15
CA LEU A 132 2.65 -26.81 6.22
C LEU A 132 2.67 -28.13 6.99
N PRO A 133 1.69 -28.38 7.88
CA PRO A 133 1.62 -29.65 8.58
C PRO A 133 1.45 -30.79 7.59
N GLU A 134 2.18 -31.87 7.80
CA GLU A 134 2.07 -33.10 6.99
C GLU A 134 0.64 -33.61 7.00
N ARG A 135 0.21 -34.19 5.87
CA ARG A 135 -1.14 -34.70 5.73
C ARG A 135 -1.34 -35.88 6.68
N LEU A 136 -2.27 -35.73 7.62
CA LEU A 136 -2.73 -36.83 8.45
C LEU A 136 -3.59 -37.79 7.62
N GLU A 137 -3.24 -39.07 7.60
CA GLU A 137 -4.02 -40.16 6.99
C GLU A 137 -5.01 -40.81 7.98
N SER A 138 -5.16 -40.24 9.18
CA SER A 138 -6.07 -40.74 10.22
C SER A 138 -7.54 -40.47 9.88
N GLU A 139 -8.41 -41.46 10.12
CA GLU A 139 -9.87 -41.33 9.94
C GLU A 139 -10.58 -40.66 11.15
N ASP A 140 -9.88 -40.44 12.26
CA ASP A 140 -10.44 -39.79 13.44
C ASP A 140 -10.89 -38.34 13.11
N PRO A 141 -12.20 -38.03 13.25
CA PRO A 141 -12.74 -36.70 12.99
C PRO A 141 -12.05 -35.60 13.79
N ASP A 142 -11.62 -35.87 15.03
CA ASP A 142 -11.02 -34.86 15.90
C ASP A 142 -9.59 -34.52 15.49
N GLU A 143 -8.78 -35.54 15.17
CA GLU A 143 -7.42 -35.35 14.64
C GLU A 143 -7.44 -34.68 13.25
N MET A 144 -8.39 -35.06 12.40
CA MET A 144 -8.62 -34.42 11.10
C MET A 144 -9.01 -32.94 11.26
N GLN A 145 -9.83 -32.63 12.26
CA GLN A 145 -10.20 -31.25 12.56
C GLN A 145 -9.02 -30.44 13.09
N LYS A 146 -8.25 -30.97 14.05
CA LYS A 146 -7.02 -30.33 14.56
C LYS A 146 -6.03 -30.06 13.43
N TRP A 147 -5.84 -31.01 12.53
CA TRP A 147 -4.99 -30.84 11.34
C TRP A 147 -5.48 -29.71 10.43
N LYS A 148 -6.77 -29.69 10.09
CA LYS A 148 -7.36 -28.62 9.27
C LYS A 148 -7.16 -27.24 9.91
N TRP A 149 -7.27 -27.14 11.23
CA TRP A 149 -7.03 -25.90 11.97
C TRP A 149 -5.56 -25.48 11.92
N SER A 150 -4.65 -26.42 12.17
CA SER A 150 -3.20 -26.19 12.05
C SER A 150 -2.81 -25.70 10.65
N LEU A 151 -3.33 -26.36 9.61
CA LEU A 151 -3.09 -26.01 8.22
C LEU A 151 -3.65 -24.62 7.87
N LYS A 152 -4.86 -24.29 8.34
CA LYS A 152 -5.43 -22.94 8.19
C LYS A 152 -4.59 -21.89 8.89
N LYS A 153 -4.10 -22.17 10.11
CA LYS A 153 -3.24 -21.28 10.89
C LYS A 153 -1.91 -21.02 10.17
N ALA A 154 -1.21 -22.06 9.74
CA ALA A 154 0.04 -21.94 8.98
C ALA A 154 -0.17 -21.14 7.68
N LYS A 155 -1.23 -21.42 6.91
CA LYS A 155 -1.58 -20.66 5.69
C LYS A 155 -1.95 -19.21 5.98
N LYS A 156 -2.59 -18.91 7.11
CA LYS A 156 -2.90 -17.54 7.52
C LYS A 156 -1.63 -16.78 7.88
N THR A 157 -0.79 -17.35 8.74
CA THR A 157 0.46 -16.72 9.16
C THR A 157 1.42 -16.50 7.99
N ASN A 158 1.54 -17.45 7.06
CA ASN A 158 2.36 -17.25 5.84
C ASN A 158 1.83 -16.11 4.97
N ARG A 159 0.51 -15.90 4.88
CA ARG A 159 -0.09 -14.76 4.16
C ARG A 159 0.18 -13.43 4.87
N GLU A 160 0.06 -13.41 6.19
CA GLU A 160 0.35 -12.22 7.01
C GLU A 160 1.82 -11.82 6.91
N LEU A 161 2.74 -12.77 7.08
CA LEU A 161 4.18 -12.55 6.90
C LEU A 161 4.53 -12.05 5.50
N HIS A 162 3.85 -12.57 4.48
CA HIS A 162 4.03 -12.10 3.11
C HIS A 162 3.57 -10.65 2.95
N ALA A 163 2.39 -10.29 3.45
CA ALA A 163 1.88 -8.92 3.39
C ALA A 163 2.81 -7.94 4.12
N GLU A 164 3.28 -8.28 5.32
CA GLU A 164 4.23 -7.45 6.10
C GLU A 164 5.55 -7.22 5.35
N ARG A 165 6.03 -8.24 4.62
CA ARG A 165 7.25 -8.10 3.80
C ARG A 165 7.05 -7.17 2.62
N CYS A 166 5.95 -7.32 1.89
CA CYS A 166 5.63 -6.42 0.78
C CYS A 166 5.50 -4.97 1.26
N ASP A 167 4.84 -4.75 2.40
CA ASP A 167 4.72 -3.42 3.00
C ASP A 167 6.11 -2.84 3.36
N THR A 168 6.95 -3.65 4.00
CA THR A 168 8.32 -3.28 4.36
C THR A 168 9.19 -2.99 3.13
N GLU A 169 9.09 -3.81 2.09
CA GLU A 169 9.84 -3.64 0.85
C GLU A 169 9.44 -2.33 0.15
N LEU A 170 8.15 -2.03 0.08
CA LEU A 170 7.64 -0.82 -0.54
C LEU A 170 8.09 0.44 0.23
N LYS A 171 8.04 0.39 1.57
CA LYS A 171 8.59 1.44 2.45
C LYS A 171 10.07 1.69 2.17
N LEU A 172 10.88 0.62 2.13
CA LEU A 172 12.32 0.71 1.86
C LEU A 172 12.62 1.16 0.43
N SER A 173 11.82 0.75 -0.53
CA SER A 173 11.92 1.17 -1.93
C SER A 173 11.73 2.67 -2.07
N VAL A 174 10.71 3.24 -1.40
CA VAL A 174 10.51 4.69 -1.32
C VAL A 174 11.68 5.36 -0.60
N ALA A 175 12.11 4.85 0.55
CA ALA A 175 13.24 5.40 1.31
C ALA A 175 14.53 5.46 0.47
N ARG A 176 14.81 4.42 -0.31
CA ARG A 176 15.97 4.38 -1.22
C ARG A 176 15.88 5.42 -2.33
N LYS A 177 14.68 5.64 -2.88
CA LYS A 177 14.46 6.64 -3.94
C LYS A 177 14.66 8.07 -3.44
N VAL A 178 14.28 8.36 -2.19
CA VAL A 178 14.39 9.71 -1.61
C VAL A 178 15.72 9.95 -0.89
N ARG A 179 16.60 8.95 -0.81
CA ARG A 179 17.88 9.02 -0.09
C ARG A 179 18.83 10.09 -0.62
N GLU A 180 18.81 10.31 -1.93
CA GLU A 180 19.74 11.22 -2.61
C GLU A 180 19.21 12.66 -2.68
N GLU A 181 18.00 12.88 -2.19
CA GLU A 181 17.39 14.21 -2.11
C GLU A 181 17.80 14.91 -0.81
N ASP A 182 18.17 16.20 -0.89
CA ASP A 182 18.55 16.99 0.28
C ASP A 182 17.43 17.09 1.32
N ARG A 183 16.18 17.18 0.84
CA ARG A 183 14.99 17.27 1.69
C ARG A 183 13.73 16.93 0.91
N PHE A 184 12.73 16.42 1.61
CA PHE A 184 11.38 16.24 1.09
C PHE A 184 10.34 16.63 2.15
N TYR A 185 9.11 16.83 1.71
CA TYR A 185 8.03 17.34 2.55
C TYR A 185 6.84 16.40 2.55
N TYR A 186 6.13 16.38 3.68
CA TYR A 186 4.89 15.64 3.83
C TYR A 186 3.68 16.57 3.73
N PRO A 187 2.86 16.47 2.67
CA PRO A 187 1.56 17.11 2.66
C PRO A 187 0.60 16.35 3.60
N HIS A 188 -0.24 17.10 4.32
CA HIS A 188 -1.16 16.57 5.33
C HIS A 188 -2.62 16.82 4.93
N ASN A 189 -3.47 15.83 5.18
CA ASN A 189 -4.92 15.93 5.18
C ASN A 189 -5.46 15.89 6.61
N LEU A 190 -6.67 16.39 6.83
CA LEU A 190 -7.37 16.38 8.10
C LEU A 190 -8.52 15.37 8.10
N ASP A 191 -8.82 14.74 9.23
CA ASP A 191 -10.13 14.08 9.41
C ASP A 191 -11.22 15.10 9.83
N PHE A 192 -12.46 14.64 9.95
CA PHE A 192 -13.60 15.46 10.38
C PHE A 192 -13.46 16.08 11.77
N ARG A 193 -12.51 15.59 12.59
CA ARG A 193 -12.20 16.11 13.92
C ARG A 193 -11.05 17.13 13.88
N GLY A 194 -10.40 17.28 12.73
CA GLY A 194 -9.21 18.12 12.55
C GLY A 194 -7.88 17.40 12.83
N CYS A 195 -7.85 16.07 13.02
CA CYS A 195 -6.59 15.33 13.16
C CYS A 195 -5.85 15.26 11.82
N ALA A 196 -4.57 15.62 11.82
CA ALA A 196 -3.74 15.62 10.61
C ALA A 196 -3.11 14.24 10.33
N TYR A 197 -3.19 13.80 9.08
CA TYR A 197 -2.62 12.56 8.54
C TYR A 197 -1.79 12.87 7.31
N LEU A 198 -0.71 12.12 7.11
CA LEU A 198 0.08 12.23 5.89
C LEU A 198 -0.71 11.68 4.70
N MET A 199 -0.63 12.39 3.58
CA MET A 199 -1.20 11.92 2.33
C MET A 199 -0.35 10.82 1.69
N HIS A 200 0.97 10.81 1.97
CA HIS A 200 1.85 9.77 1.45
C HIS A 200 1.62 8.44 2.21
N PRO A 201 1.26 7.34 1.51
CA PRO A 201 0.77 6.15 2.16
C PRO A 201 1.88 5.20 2.67
N HIS A 202 3.06 5.17 2.04
CA HIS A 202 4.07 4.13 2.32
C HIS A 202 5.11 4.56 3.37
N LEU A 203 5.93 5.57 3.08
CA LEU A 203 6.96 6.06 4.00
C LEU A 203 6.46 7.27 4.79
N SER A 204 6.04 7.06 6.05
CA SER A 204 5.43 8.10 6.89
C SER A 204 5.98 8.07 8.32
N HIS A 205 6.26 9.24 8.90
CA HIS A 205 6.67 9.35 10.30
C HIS A 205 5.55 8.99 11.30
N LEU A 206 4.29 8.96 10.86
CA LEU A 206 3.17 8.44 11.66
C LEU A 206 3.08 6.90 11.63
N GLY A 207 3.86 6.25 10.77
CA GLY A 207 3.86 4.80 10.57
C GLY A 207 4.58 4.01 11.67
N SER A 208 4.99 2.79 11.31
CA SER A 208 5.72 1.84 12.16
C SER A 208 7.08 2.38 12.60
N ASP A 209 7.67 1.76 13.63
CA ASP A 209 9.00 2.13 14.14
C ASP A 209 10.07 2.16 13.04
N LEU A 210 10.04 1.18 12.12
CA LEU A 210 10.87 1.18 10.91
C LEU A 210 10.81 2.52 10.17
N CYS A 211 9.61 3.05 9.89
CA CYS A 211 9.46 4.30 9.15
C CYS A 211 9.97 5.50 9.95
N ARG A 212 9.82 5.50 11.27
CA ARG A 212 10.34 6.57 12.13
C ARG A 212 11.86 6.53 12.22
N GLY A 213 12.45 5.33 12.22
CA GLY A 213 13.89 5.13 12.30
C GLY A 213 14.66 5.49 11.03
N VAL A 214 14.06 5.41 9.85
CA VAL A 214 14.68 5.88 8.59
C VAL A 214 14.52 7.37 8.32
N LEU A 215 13.74 8.09 9.13
CA LEU A 215 13.45 9.51 8.91
C LEU A 215 14.13 10.38 9.95
N GLU A 216 14.71 11.49 9.50
CA GLU A 216 15.23 12.54 10.36
C GLU A 216 14.79 13.92 9.88
N TYR A 217 14.93 14.93 10.75
CA TYR A 217 14.68 16.30 10.33
C TYR A 217 15.75 16.75 9.36
N ALA A 218 15.35 17.26 8.19
CA ALA A 218 16.28 17.77 7.17
C ALA A 218 17.13 18.95 7.68
N GLU A 219 16.62 19.72 8.65
CA GLU A 219 17.35 20.84 9.25
C GLU A 219 17.82 20.48 10.67
N GLY A 220 19.12 20.24 10.80
CA GLY A 220 19.76 20.07 12.10
C GLY A 220 19.72 21.36 12.95
N ARG A 221 19.61 21.20 14.27
CA ARG A 221 19.67 22.30 15.24
C ARG A 221 20.76 22.03 16.27
N PRO A 222 21.53 23.05 16.72
CA PRO A 222 22.56 22.87 17.74
C PRO A 222 21.92 22.46 19.08
N LEU A 223 22.54 21.51 19.78
CA LEU A 223 21.99 20.93 21.02
C LEU A 223 21.88 21.93 22.19
N GLY A 224 22.72 22.96 22.21
CA GLY A 224 22.77 23.91 23.32
C GLY A 224 23.10 23.24 24.67
N LYS A 225 22.76 23.92 25.77
CA LYS A 225 23.13 23.49 27.14
C LYS A 225 22.47 22.16 27.56
N TYR A 226 21.24 21.90 27.11
CA TYR A 226 20.44 20.77 27.58
C TYR A 226 20.13 19.72 26.50
N GLY A 227 20.48 19.94 25.24
CA GLY A 227 20.10 19.03 24.15
C GLY A 227 20.68 17.63 24.33
N LEU A 228 21.92 17.50 24.81
CA LEU A 228 22.49 16.18 25.10
C LEU A 228 21.76 15.46 26.23
N CYS A 229 21.27 16.19 27.25
CA CYS A 229 20.45 15.62 28.31
C CYS A 229 19.12 15.08 27.75
N TRP A 230 18.45 15.87 26.92
CA TRP A 230 17.21 15.47 26.26
C TRP A 230 17.38 14.26 25.34
N LEU A 231 18.50 14.16 24.62
CA LEU A 231 18.79 12.98 23.79
C LEU A 231 18.97 11.71 24.64
N LYS A 232 19.64 11.82 25.80
CA LYS A 232 19.77 10.69 26.73
C LYS A 232 18.41 10.25 27.30
N ILE A 233 17.58 11.22 27.69
CA ILE A 233 16.20 10.94 28.14
C ILE A 233 15.39 10.29 27.02
N HIS A 234 15.48 10.82 25.79
CA HIS A 234 14.81 10.25 24.63
C HIS A 234 15.21 8.79 24.39
N LEU A 235 16.53 8.49 24.42
CA LEU A 235 17.04 7.13 24.26
C LEU A 235 16.54 6.20 25.37
N ALA A 236 16.56 6.66 26.63
CA ALA A 236 16.06 5.89 27.77
C ALA A 236 14.56 5.60 27.64
N ASN A 237 13.76 6.58 27.24
CA ASN A 237 12.32 6.41 27.00
C ASN A 237 12.05 5.40 25.88
N LYS A 238 12.87 5.39 24.82
CA LYS A 238 12.74 4.43 23.72
C LYS A 238 13.14 3.02 24.13
N TYR A 239 14.20 2.86 24.92
CA TYR A 239 14.63 1.55 25.41
C TYR A 239 13.64 0.94 26.42
N GLY A 240 13.01 1.78 27.26
CA GLY A 240 12.02 1.35 28.25
C GLY A 240 10.65 0.96 27.68
N GLY A 241 10.53 0.73 26.36
CA GLY A 241 9.28 0.39 25.68
C GLY A 241 8.40 1.59 25.32
N GLY A 242 8.75 2.81 25.76
CA GLY A 242 7.86 3.96 25.66
C GLY A 242 6.55 3.76 26.41
N ILE A 243 5.76 4.82 26.56
CA ILE A 243 4.36 4.68 26.98
C ILE A 243 3.63 4.12 25.75
N GLU A 244 3.44 2.80 25.68
CA GLU A 244 2.43 2.20 24.79
C GLU A 244 1.01 2.56 25.26
#